data_AF-A0A914D1D5-F1
#
_entry.id   AF-A0A914D1D5-F1
#
_cell.length_a   1.000
_cell.length_b   1.000
_cell.length_c   1.000
_cell.angle_alpha   90.00
_cell.angle_beta   90.00
_cell.angle_gamma   90.00
#
_symmetry.space_group_name_H-M   'P 1'
#
loop_
_entity.id
_entity.type
_entity.pdbx_description
1 polymer ?
#
loop_
_entity_poly.entity_id
_entity_poly.type
_entity_poly.pdbx_seq_one_letter_code
_entity_poly.pdbx_strand_id
1 'polypeptide(L)'
;MFPNAMNGISEVISELKSVREPSEPIKDVIWKNISLGKEFETIAREGIHKVLYTYDPVAEKLYERHIHFYMLNDNPDIATYYIVGKELILQLECNGIIARRYYKKAK
;
A
#
# COMPACT_ATOMS: atom_id res chain seq x y z
N MET A 1 17.07 -33.76 23.57
CA MET A 1 18.13 -33.32 22.64
C MET A 1 17.48 -33.29 21.26
N PHE A 2 17.16 -32.11 20.72
CA PHE A 2 16.48 -31.96 19.42
C PHE A 2 17.46 -31.34 18.42
N PRO A 3 18.23 -32.12 17.65
CA PRO A 3 19.20 -31.56 16.71
C PRO A 3 18.55 -31.00 15.43
N ASN A 4 17.27 -31.31 15.19
CA ASN A 4 16.64 -31.08 13.88
C ASN A 4 15.78 -29.82 13.77
N ALA A 5 15.63 -29.02 14.84
CA ALA A 5 14.84 -27.78 14.79
C ALA A 5 15.65 -26.58 14.25
N MET A 6 16.97 -26.58 14.39
CA MET A 6 17.82 -25.46 13.96
C MET A 6 18.02 -25.40 12.44
N ASN A 7 18.01 -26.55 11.75
CA ASN A 7 18.17 -26.59 10.29
C ASN A 7 16.93 -26.01 9.57
N GLY A 8 15.71 -26.31 10.07
CA GLY A 8 14.48 -25.75 9.50
C GLY A 8 14.35 -24.23 9.72
N ILE A 9 14.83 -23.72 10.85
CA ILE A 9 14.87 -22.26 11.10
C ILE A 9 15.88 -21.57 10.18
N SER A 10 17.03 -22.20 9.92
CA SER A 10 18.02 -21.67 8.97
C SER A 10 17.50 -21.63 7.53
N GLU A 11 16.74 -22.63 7.09
CA GLU A 11 16.11 -22.66 5.77
C GLU A 11 15.06 -21.56 5.64
N VAL A 12 14.17 -21.41 6.63
CA VAL A 12 13.14 -20.35 6.66
C VAL A 12 13.80 -18.95 6.70
N ILE A 13 14.89 -18.78 7.46
CA ILE A 13 15.64 -17.51 7.47
C ILE A 13 16.35 -17.26 6.14
N SER A 14 16.81 -18.31 5.44
CA SER A 14 17.39 -18.17 4.09
C SER A 14 16.34 -17.80 3.04
N GLU A 15 15.13 -18.38 3.11
CA GLU A 15 14.00 -18.02 2.25
C GLU A 15 13.50 -16.60 2.54
N LEU A 16 13.46 -16.18 3.82
CA LEU A 16 13.14 -14.80 4.23
C LEU A 16 14.22 -13.79 3.82
N LYS A 17 15.49 -14.20 3.73
CA LYS A 17 16.58 -13.36 3.17
C LYS A 17 16.59 -13.33 1.65
N SER A 18 15.86 -14.25 0.99
CA SER A 18 15.61 -14.19 -0.45
C SER A 18 14.44 -13.28 -0.82
N VAL A 19 13.82 -12.60 0.17
CA VAL A 19 12.96 -11.44 -0.06
C VAL A 19 13.78 -10.45 -0.88
N ARG A 20 13.47 -10.49 -2.18
CA ARG A 20 14.11 -9.83 -3.32
C ARG A 20 14.92 -8.61 -2.91
N GLU A 21 16.19 -8.60 -3.33
CA GLU A 21 16.93 -7.34 -3.46
C GLU A 21 15.98 -6.27 -4.01
N PRO A 22 15.98 -5.03 -3.49
CA PRO A 22 15.06 -4.01 -3.95
C PRO A 22 15.33 -3.76 -5.43
N SER A 23 14.57 -4.43 -6.29
CA SER A 23 14.52 -4.16 -7.71
C SER A 23 14.14 -2.70 -7.89
N GLU A 24 14.60 -2.10 -8.99
CA GLU A 24 14.26 -0.72 -9.36
C GLU A 24 12.78 -0.40 -9.08
N PRO A 25 12.45 0.83 -8.64
CA PRO A 25 11.07 1.19 -8.33
C PRO A 25 10.17 0.80 -9.51
N ILE A 26 9.05 0.12 -9.21
CA ILE A 26 8.06 -0.18 -10.23
C ILE A 26 7.46 1.16 -10.66
N LYS A 27 7.97 1.70 -11.77
CA LYS A 27 7.49 2.93 -12.37
C LYS A 27 6.30 2.62 -13.26
N ASP A 28 5.40 3.59 -13.39
CA ASP A 28 4.31 3.58 -14.36
C ASP A 28 3.33 2.39 -14.25
N VAL A 29 2.95 2.05 -13.02
CA VAL A 29 1.98 0.97 -12.78
C VAL A 29 0.55 1.44 -13.04
N ILE A 30 -0.14 0.70 -13.89
CA ILE A 30 -1.59 0.83 -14.11
C ILE A 30 -2.26 -0.42 -13.54
N TRP A 31 -2.91 -0.26 -12.39
CA TRP A 31 -3.73 -1.32 -11.81
C TRP A 31 -4.98 -1.54 -12.65
N LYS A 32 -5.17 -2.76 -13.15
CA LYS A 32 -6.34 -3.15 -13.95
C LYS A 32 -7.47 -3.65 -13.04
N ASN A 33 -8.72 -3.49 -13.49
CA ASN A 33 -9.91 -4.04 -12.83
C ASN A 33 -10.20 -3.51 -11.41
N ILE A 34 -9.74 -2.30 -11.08
CA ILE A 34 -10.14 -1.65 -9.83
C ILE A 34 -11.65 -1.37 -9.87
N SER A 35 -12.35 -1.76 -8.81
CA SER A 35 -13.76 -1.43 -8.58
C SER A 35 -13.90 -0.77 -7.22
N LEU A 36 -14.66 0.32 -7.15
CA LEU A 36 -14.97 0.97 -5.88
C LEU A 36 -15.73 0.01 -4.95
N GLY A 37 -15.39 0.03 -3.66
CA GLY A 37 -15.98 -0.82 -2.63
C GLY A 37 -15.50 -2.28 -2.66
N LYS A 38 -14.58 -2.65 -3.55
CA LYS A 38 -13.99 -3.99 -3.61
C LYS A 38 -12.49 -3.94 -3.33
N GLU A 39 -12.03 -4.87 -2.48
CA GLU A 39 -10.61 -5.07 -2.25
C GLU A 39 -9.95 -5.73 -3.46
N PHE A 40 -8.71 -5.34 -3.75
CA PHE A 40 -7.86 -6.01 -4.71
C PHE A 40 -6.44 -6.13 -4.18
N GLU A 41 -5.71 -7.12 -4.70
CA GLU A 41 -4.32 -7.35 -4.36
C GLU A 41 -3.39 -6.71 -5.38
N THR A 42 -2.29 -6.16 -4.89
CA THR A 42 -1.30 -5.46 -5.67
C THR A 42 0.11 -5.78 -5.19
N ILE A 43 1.11 -5.61 -6.05
CA ILE A 43 2.53 -5.84 -5.74
C ILE A 43 3.24 -4.49 -5.75
N ALA A 44 3.71 -4.05 -4.58
CA ALA A 44 4.63 -2.91 -4.48
C ALA A 44 6.06 -3.41 -4.23
N ARG A 45 6.98 -2.47 -4.00
CA ARG A 45 8.40 -2.77 -3.77
C ARG A 45 8.60 -3.63 -2.52
N GLU A 46 7.82 -3.33 -1.49
CA GLU A 46 7.91 -3.92 -0.15
C GLU A 46 7.12 -5.24 -0.01
N GLY A 47 6.25 -5.57 -0.96
CA GLY A 47 5.57 -6.85 -0.99
C GLY A 47 4.19 -6.83 -1.65
N ILE A 48 3.31 -7.71 -1.17
CA ILE A 48 1.91 -7.78 -1.59
C ILE A 48 1.08 -6.88 -0.66
N HIS A 49 0.19 -6.10 -1.25
CA HIS A 49 -0.72 -5.20 -0.54
C HIS A 49 -2.16 -5.50 -0.90
N LYS A 50 -3.04 -5.28 0.07
CA LYS A 50 -4.49 -5.24 -0.14
C LYS A 50 -4.93 -3.79 -0.14
N VAL A 51 -5.64 -3.41 -1.20
CA VAL A 51 -6.07 -2.03 -1.42
C VAL A 51 -7.57 -1.98 -1.61
N LEU A 52 -8.20 -1.00 -0.98
CA LEU A 52 -9.62 -0.70 -1.10
C LEU A 52 -9.82 0.78 -1.41
N TYR A 53 -10.53 1.07 -2.49
CA TYR A 53 -11.02 2.41 -2.78
C TYR A 53 -12.50 2.54 -2.47
N THR A 54 -12.88 3.55 -1.69
CA THR A 54 -14.29 3.90 -1.41
C THR A 54 -14.54 5.36 -1.74
N TYR A 55 -15.71 5.69 -2.29
CA TYR A 55 -16.07 7.05 -2.66
C TYR A 55 -17.25 7.54 -1.83
N ASP A 56 -17.09 8.70 -1.21
CA ASP A 56 -18.16 9.43 -0.54
C ASP A 56 -18.63 10.57 -1.46
N PRO A 57 -19.84 10.46 -2.06
CA PRO A 57 -20.37 11.48 -2.94
C PRO A 57 -20.80 12.75 -2.20
N VAL A 58 -21.07 12.69 -0.90
CA VAL A 58 -21.51 13.85 -0.12
C VAL A 58 -20.33 14.74 0.21
N ALA A 59 -19.20 14.14 0.58
CA ALA A 59 -17.96 14.86 0.86
C ALA A 59 -17.07 15.07 -0.38
N GLU A 60 -17.46 14.53 -1.54
CA GLU A 60 -16.68 14.50 -2.79
C GLU A 60 -15.24 14.00 -2.58
N LYS A 61 -15.12 12.90 -1.82
CA LYS A 61 -13.84 12.33 -1.38
C LYS A 61 -13.71 10.87 -1.79
N LEU A 62 -12.53 10.51 -2.26
CA LEU A 62 -12.13 9.11 -2.45
C LEU A 62 -11.16 8.72 -1.33
N TYR A 63 -11.46 7.64 -0.64
CA TYR A 63 -10.63 7.08 0.42
C TYR A 63 -9.96 5.80 -0.08
N GLU A 64 -8.66 5.72 0.14
CA GLU A 64 -7.85 4.53 -0.09
C GLU A 64 -7.43 3.96 1.27
N ARG A 65 -7.70 2.67 1.45
CA ARG A 65 -7.13 1.90 2.55
C ARG A 65 -6.07 0.97 1.99
N HIS A 66 -4.88 1.04 2.55
CA HIS A 66 -3.72 0.28 2.11
C HIS A 66 -3.19 -0.58 3.27
N ILE A 67 -3.18 -1.90 3.12
CA ILE A 67 -2.71 -2.86 4.14
C ILE A 67 -1.58 -3.71 3.57
N HIS A 68 -0.44 -3.71 4.25
CA HIS A 68 0.70 -4.55 3.90
C HIS A 68 0.48 -5.98 4.39
N PHE A 69 0.52 -6.97 3.50
CA PHE A 69 0.10 -8.34 3.82
C PHE A 69 0.96 -9.03 4.90
N TYR A 70 2.25 -8.66 5.01
CA TYR A 70 3.21 -9.29 5.91
C TYR A 70 3.51 -8.51 7.20
N MET A 71 2.92 -7.32 7.38
CA MET A 71 3.11 -6.51 8.59
C MET A 71 1.91 -6.73 9.52
N LEU A 72 2.00 -7.73 10.40
CA LEU A 72 0.88 -8.17 11.26
C LEU A 72 0.32 -7.10 12.22
N ASN A 73 1.02 -5.95 12.36
CA ASN A 73 0.67 -4.83 13.24
C ASN A 73 0.64 -3.47 12.52
N ASP A 74 0.56 -3.45 11.19
CA ASP A 74 0.48 -2.18 10.48
C ASP A 74 -0.93 -1.59 10.65
N ASN A 75 -1.00 -0.39 11.21
CA ASN A 75 -2.21 0.40 11.08
C ASN A 75 -2.38 0.70 9.58
N PRO A 76 -3.57 0.47 8.99
CA PRO A 76 -3.77 0.75 7.59
C PRO A 76 -3.43 2.21 7.29
N ASP A 77 -2.59 2.44 6.29
CA ASP A 77 -2.41 3.78 5.75
C ASP A 77 -3.73 4.18 5.09
N ILE A 78 -4.31 5.28 5.58
CA ILE A 78 -5.52 5.87 5.01
C ILE A 78 -5.08 7.09 4.19
N ALA A 79 -5.27 6.98 2.87
CA ALA A 79 -5.13 8.12 1.99
C ALA A 79 -6.50 8.69 1.62
N THR A 80 -6.64 10.00 1.64
CA THR A 80 -7.85 10.71 1.19
C THR A 80 -7.51 11.57 0.00
N TYR A 81 -8.28 11.43 -1.07
CA TYR A 81 -8.18 12.16 -2.31
C TYR A 81 -9.38 13.09 -2.46
N TYR A 82 -9.12 14.36 -2.77
CA TYR A 82 -10.16 15.36 -3.00
C TYR A 82 -9.67 16.50 -3.89
N ILE A 83 -10.59 17.21 -4.52
CA ILE A 83 -10.29 18.33 -5.42
C ILE A 83 -10.49 19.66 -4.66
N VAL A 84 -9.51 20.55 -4.76
CA VAL A 84 -9.64 21.94 -4.30
C VAL A 84 -9.29 22.86 -5.46
N GLY A 85 -10.30 23.58 -5.96
CA GLY A 85 -10.14 24.41 -7.15
C GLY A 85 -9.76 23.59 -8.37
N LYS A 86 -8.50 23.71 -8.82
CA LYS A 86 -7.96 22.99 -10.00
C LYS A 86 -6.90 21.94 -9.64
N GLU A 87 -6.72 21.67 -8.35
CA GLU A 87 -5.69 20.76 -7.85
C GLU A 87 -6.34 19.52 -7.24
N LEU A 88 -5.73 18.37 -7.48
CA LEU A 88 -6.01 17.14 -6.76
C LEU A 88 -5.10 17.08 -5.54
N ILE A 89 -5.68 16.88 -4.37
CA ILE A 89 -4.95 16.73 -3.11
C ILE A 89 -5.04 15.27 -2.68
N LEU A 90 -3.90 14.68 -2.38
CA LEU A 90 -3.77 13.41 -1.66
C LEU A 90 -3.29 13.75 -0.25
N GLN A 91 -4.06 13.37 0.76
CA GLN A 91 -3.72 13.48 2.16
C GLN A 91 -3.47 12.08 2.74
N LEU A 92 -2.30 11.86 3.33
CA LEU A 92 -1.96 10.66 4.08
C LEU A 92 -1.97 11.00 5.56
N GLU A 93 -2.62 10.16 6.34
CA GLU A 93 -2.58 10.24 7.80
C GLU A 93 -2.05 8.91 8.36
N CYS A 94 -0.96 8.99 9.12
CA CYS A 94 -0.35 7.83 9.78
C CYS A 94 0.19 8.27 11.13
N ASN A 95 -0.26 7.62 12.22
CA ASN A 95 0.16 7.90 13.59
C ASN A 95 0.10 9.38 14.00
N GLY A 96 -0.96 10.09 13.57
CA GLY A 96 -1.17 11.52 13.86
C GLY A 96 -0.33 12.48 13.02
N ILE A 97 0.53 11.96 12.13
CA ILE A 97 1.27 12.76 11.15
C ILE A 97 0.44 12.86 9.87
N ILE A 98 0.25 14.09 9.40
CA ILE A 98 -0.46 14.38 8.14
C ILE A 98 0.54 14.86 7.09
N ALA A 99 0.62 14.12 5.98
CA ALA A 99 1.35 14.55 4.79
C ALA A 99 0.37 14.86 3.65
N ARG A 100 0.68 15.86 2.82
CA ARG A 100 -0.13 16.23 1.66
C ARG A 100 0.70 16.30 0.39
N ARG A 101 0.18 15.75 -0.70
CA ARG A 101 0.69 15.91 -2.07
C ARG A 101 -0.33 16.68 -2.88
N TYR A 102 0.15 17.69 -3.61
CA TYR A 102 -0.67 18.56 -4.46
C TYR A 102 -0.34 18.28 -5.92
N TYR A 103 -1.34 17.89 -6.69
CA TYR A 103 -1.20 17.55 -8.10
C TYR A 103 -1.94 18.56 -8.96
N LYS A 104 -1.27 19.02 -10.02
CA LYS A 104 -1.87 19.84 -11.06
C LYS A 104 -2.25 18.95 -12.22
N LYS A 105 -3.43 19.21 -12.80
CA LYS A 105 -3.82 18.56 -14.05
C LYS A 105 -2.78 18.88 -15.12
N ALA A 106 -2.24 17.84 -15.78
CA ALA A 106 -1.39 18.02 -16.95
C ALA A 106 -2.19 18.77 -18.04
N LYS A 107 -1.51 19.63 -18.78
CA LYS A 107 -2.10 20.43 -19.87
C LYS A 107 -2.48 19.56 -21.05
#